data_AF-A0A7W6EZR9-F1
#
_entry.id   AF-A0A7W6EZR9-F1
#
_cell.length_a   1.000
_cell.length_b   1.000
_cell.length_c   1.000
_cell.angle_alpha   90.00
_cell.angle_beta   90.00
_cell.angle_gamma   90.00
#
_symmetry.space_group_name_H-M   'P 1'
#
loop_
_entity.id
_entity.type
_entity.pdbx_description
1 polymer ?
#
loop_
_entity_poly.entity_id
_entity_poly.type
_entity_poly.pdbx_seq_one_letter_code
_entity_poly.pdbx_strand_id
1 'polypeptide(L)' 'MAAQHTDFALHLAEVRPGLWNWRVLGDDGEAAVTGDTTTKETAYQQGELFRRYLCRFSAERGASGRSARLGPAPLR' A
#
# COMPACT_ATOMS: atom_id res chain seq x y z
N MET A 1 16.53 14.75 -1.09
CA MET A 1 15.27 14.26 -0.49
C MET A 1 15.12 12.79 -0.86
N ALA A 2 15.16 11.89 0.14
CA ALA A 2 14.96 10.46 -0.06
C ALA A 2 13.52 10.19 -0.52
N ALA A 3 13.30 9.17 -1.36
CA ALA A 3 11.94 8.69 -1.59
C ALA A 3 11.36 8.27 -0.25
N GLN A 4 10.22 8.84 0.11
CA GLN A 4 9.44 8.33 1.23
C GLN A 4 8.86 6.99 0.77
N HIS A 5 9.45 5.90 1.25
CA HIS A 5 8.89 4.57 1.11
C HIS A 5 7.86 4.45 2.22
N THR A 6 6.57 4.53 1.87
CA THR A 6 5.50 4.33 2.84
C THR A 6 5.34 2.85 3.07
N ASP A 7 5.59 2.40 4.30
CA ASP A 7 5.25 1.03 4.67
C ASP A 7 3.74 0.95 4.93
N PHE A 8 3.17 -0.22 4.65
CA PHE A 8 1.75 -0.44 4.85
C PHE A 8 1.55 -1.68 5.69
N ALA A 9 0.78 -1.56 6.76
CA ALA A 9 0.48 -2.64 7.68
C ALA A 9 -0.93 -3.20 7.45
N LEU A 10 -1.07 -4.53 7.42
CA LEU A 10 -2.38 -5.20 7.39
C LEU A 10 -2.88 -5.46 8.80
N HIS A 11 -4.07 -4.94 9.10
CA HIS A 11 -4.82 -5.22 10.32
C HIS A 11 -6.04 -6.08 10.00
N LEU A 12 -6.25 -7.14 10.79
CA LEU A 12 -7.42 -8.02 10.73
C LEU A 12 -8.14 -8.01 12.09
N ALA A 13 -9.46 -7.89 12.06
CA ALA A 13 -10.28 -7.95 13.25
C ALA A 13 -11.58 -8.72 12.98
N GLU A 14 -11.92 -9.66 13.85
CA GLU A 14 -13.26 -10.24 13.89
C GLU A 14 -14.17 -9.29 14.68
N VAL A 15 -15.09 -8.62 13.99
CA VAL A 15 -15.98 -7.62 14.58
C VAL A 15 -17.24 -8.25 15.19
N ARG A 16 -17.64 -9.41 14.66
CA ARG A 16 -18.66 -10.31 15.22
C ARG A 16 -18.42 -11.71 14.64
N PRO A 17 -18.95 -12.78 15.26
CA PRO A 17 -18.73 -14.14 14.78
C PRO A 17 -19.01 -14.27 13.27
N GLY A 18 -18.00 -14.67 12.50
CA GLY A 18 -18.11 -14.84 11.05
C GLY A 18 -18.15 -13.55 10.23
N LEU A 19 -17.83 -12.39 10.82
CA LEU A 19 -17.58 -11.15 10.10
C LEU A 19 -16.18 -10.63 10.43
N TRP A 20 -15.31 -10.65 9.43
CA TRP A 20 -13.95 -10.19 9.50
C TRP A 20 -13.81 -8.85 8.77
N ASN A 21 -13.33 -7.84 9.48
CA ASN A 21 -12.90 -6.57 8.91
C ASN A 21 -11.38 -6.63 8.69
N TRP A 22 -10.93 -6.13 7.55
CA TRP A 22 -9.52 -5.96 7.23
C TRP A 22 -9.25 -4.50 6.85
N ARG A 23 -8.09 -3.98 7.24
CA ARG A 23 -7.66 -2.61 6.98
C ARG A 23 -6.19 -2.60 6.61
N VAL A 24 -5.82 -1.81 5.60
CA VAL A 24 -4.41 -1.52 5.30
C VAL A 24 -4.12 -0.11 5.76
N LEU A 25 -3.23 0.02 6.74
CA LEU A 25 -2.86 1.29 7.36
C LEU A 25 -1.55 1.80 6.77
N GLY A 26 -1.47 3.12 6.54
CA GLY A 26 -0.21 3.80 6.24
C GLY A 26 0.58 4.13 7.51
N ASP A 27 1.75 4.75 7.33
CA ASP A 27 2.64 5.18 8.43
C ASP A 27 2.02 6.23 9.36
N ASP A 28 1.02 6.97 8.88
CA ASP A 28 0.23 7.94 9.66
C ASP A 28 -0.82 7.27 10.57
N GLY A 29 -0.97 5.95 10.46
CA GLY A 29 -1.99 5.17 11.17
C GLY A 29 -3.37 5.25 10.52
N GLU A 30 -3.53 6.00 9.42
CA GLU A 30 -4.79 6.13 8.72
C GLU A 30 -5.00 4.96 7.75
N ALA A 31 -6.27 4.57 7.59
CA ALA A 31 -6.62 3.48 6.69
C ALA A 31 -6.62 3.97 5.24
N ALA A 32 -5.71 3.44 4.43
CA ALA A 32 -5.69 3.67 2.98
C ALA A 32 -6.81 2.91 2.27
N VAL A 33 -7.16 1.72 2.80
CA VAL A 33 -8.25 0.89 2.30
C VAL A 33 -8.76 -0.03 3.41
N THR A 34 -10.06 -0.31 3.37
CA THR A 34 -10.73 -1.22 4.30
C THR A 34 -11.70 -2.12 3.55
N GLY A 35 -11.97 -3.30 4.09
CA GLY A 35 -13.03 -4.16 3.60
C GLY A 35 -13.54 -5.14 4.65
N ASP A 36 -14.60 -5.85 4.30
CA ASP A 36 -15.23 -6.86 5.13
C ASP A 36 -15.47 -8.15 4.35
N THR A 37 -15.46 -9.26 5.06
CA THR A 37 -15.71 -10.59 4.49
C THR A 37 -16.13 -11.57 5.58
N THR A 38 -16.57 -12.76 5.19
CA THR A 38 -17.12 -13.76 6.10
C THR A 38 -16.09 -14.77 6.62
N THR A 39 -14.86 -14.75 6.11
CA THR A 39 -13.80 -15.66 6.56
C THR A 39 -12.49 -14.92 6.84
N LYS A 40 -11.75 -15.39 7.84
CA LYS A 40 -10.41 -14.88 8.17
C LYS A 40 -9.44 -15.02 6.99
N GLU A 41 -9.54 -16.14 6.26
CA GLU A 41 -8.67 -16.42 5.12
C GLU A 41 -8.89 -15.42 3.98
N THR A 42 -10.14 -15.20 3.58
CA THR A 42 -10.47 -14.19 2.57
C THR A 42 -10.05 -12.79 3.01
N ALA A 43 -10.20 -12.47 4.30
CA ALA A 43 -9.81 -11.16 4.85
C ALA A 43 -8.30 -10.93 4.71
N TYR A 44 -7.51 -11.96 5.04
CA TYR A 44 -6.07 -11.95 4.87
C TYR A 44 -5.66 -11.84 3.41
N GLN A 45 -6.24 -12.67 2.52
CA GLN A 45 -5.89 -12.68 1.09
C GLN A 45 -6.17 -11.33 0.42
N GLN A 46 -7.35 -10.75 0.68
CA GLN A 46 -7.73 -9.43 0.14
C GLN A 46 -6.83 -8.33 0.72
N GLY A 47 -6.66 -8.30 2.04
CA GLY A 47 -5.83 -7.31 2.71
C GLY A 47 -4.36 -7.35 2.26
N GLU A 48 -3.77 -8.54 2.12
CA GLU A 48 -2.40 -8.70 1.64
C GLU A 48 -2.23 -8.28 0.17
N LEU A 49 -3.23 -8.55 -0.68
CA LEU A 49 -3.21 -8.10 -2.08
C LEU A 49 -3.10 -6.58 -2.14
N PHE A 50 -3.96 -5.87 -1.39
CA PHE A 50 -3.94 -4.41 -1.36
C PHE A 50 -2.67 -3.85 -0.70
N ARG A 51 -2.21 -4.44 0.40
CA ARG A 51 -0.96 -4.04 1.07
C ARG A 51 0.23 -4.09 0.11
N ARG A 52 0.40 -5.21 -0.60
CA ARG A 52 1.48 -5.38 -1.59
C ARG A 52 1.37 -4.39 -2.75
N TYR A 53 0.15 -4.17 -3.24
CA TYR A 53 -0.10 -3.20 -4.29
C TYR A 53 0.29 -1.78 -3.85
N LEU A 54 -0.12 -1.36 -2.64
CA LEU A 54 0.16 -0.03 -2.10
C LEU A 54 1.66 0.18 -1.81
N CYS A 55 2.35 -0.80 -1.24
CA CYS A 55 3.81 -0.75 -1.06
C CYS A 55 4.52 -0.53 -2.42
N ARG A 56 4.13 -1.29 -3.45
CA ARG A 56 4.70 -1.14 -4.80
C ARG A 56 4.41 0.23 -5.39
N PHE A 57 3.16 0.68 -5.32
CA PHE A 57 2.74 1.95 -5.90
C PHE A 57 3.44 3.15 -5.24
N SER A 58 3.62 3.12 -3.91
CA SER A 58 4.35 4.18 -3.20
C SER A 58 5.82 4.24 -3.62
N ALA A 59 6.48 3.09 -3.79
CA ALA A 59 7.86 3.00 -4.25
C ALA A 59 8.03 3.57 -5.67
N GLU A 60 7.08 3.31 -6.57
CA GLU A 60 7.09 3.82 -7.94
C GLU A 60 6.92 5.36 -7.97
N ARG A 61 6.01 5.93 -7.15
CA ARG A 61 5.88 7.40 -7.05
C ARG A 61 7.10 8.07 -6.43
N GLY A 62 7.72 7.43 -5.45
CA GLY A 62 8.98 7.89 -4.86
C GLY A 62 10.17 7.81 -5.82
N ALA A 63 10.16 6.86 -6.76
CA ALA A 63 11.20 6.71 -7.79
C ALA A 63 11.03 7.70 -8.95
N SER A 64 9.78 7.98 -9.37
CA SER A 64 9.50 8.90 -10.48
C SER A 64 9.87 10.35 -10.15
N GLY A 65 9.92 10.74 -8.87
CA GLY A 65 10.45 12.03 -8.43
C GLY A 65 11.98 12.17 -8.52
N ARG A 66 12.72 11.07 -8.75
CA ARG A 66 14.19 11.06 -8.88
C ARG A 66 14.72 10.97 -10.32
N SER A 67 13.83 10.86 -11.32
CA SER A 67 14.23 10.74 -12.73
C SER A 67 13.61 11.83 -13.60
N ALA A 68 13.96 13.08 -13.31
CA ALA A 68 13.80 14.20 -14.23
C ALA A 68 15.07 15.07 -14.22
N ARG A 69 16.23 14.44 -14.44
CA ARG A 69 17.34 15.12 -15.10
C ARG A 69 17.57 14.42 -16.42
N LEU A 70 16.71 14.74 -17.39
CA LEU A 70 17.10 14.64 -18.79
C LEU A 70 18.31 15.58 -18.94
N GLY A 71 19.50 15.00 -18.93
CA GLY A 71 20.69 15.73 -19.35
C GLY A 71 20.44 16.28 -20.76
N PRO A 72 20.98 17.47 -21.10
CA PRO A 72 20.81 18.02 -22.43
C PRO A 72 21.32 17.00 -23.46
N ALA A 73 20.48 16.64 -24.41
CA ALA A 73 20.86 15.77 -25.52
C ALA A 73 22.10 16.37 -26.22
N PRO A 74 23.14 15.58 -26.51
CA PRO A 74 24.25 16.07 -27.30
C PRO A 74 23.76 16.34 -28.72
N LEU A 75 23.84 17.59 -29.16
CA LEU A 75 23.74 17.97 -30.56
C LEU A 75 24.96 17.41 -31.30
N ARG A 76 24.76 16.45 -32.20
CA ARG A 76 25.62 16.22 -33.36
C ARG A 76 24.80 15.64 -34.52
#